data_AF-A0A820C1J3-F1
#
_entry.id   AF-A0A820C1J3-F1
#
_cell.length_a   1.000
_cell.length_b   1.000
_cell.length_c   1.000
_cell.angle_alpha   90.00
_cell.angle_beta   90.00
_cell.angle_gamma   90.00
#
_symmetry.space_group_name_H-M   'P 1'
#
loop_
_entity.id
_entity.type
_entity.pdbx_description
1 polymer ?
#
loop_
_entity_poly.entity_id
_entity_poly.type
_entity_poly.pdbx_seq_one_letter_code
_entity_poly.pdbx_strand_id
1 'polypeptide(L)'
;FSVDDLFQLFIFLVQRPESVVKLKSLVGLGFFLQRYGQYLIRDTVRQLYHTYLLDRRPAAAQLRCQVLINLEEYFRDCIRRMAEQDVDYLHLTSTVNSITTTTTTTIHDDENSNDASGPTGASLKDTTDVHSEMASSIAQCYLRIVLDTYLSEDETIRQCVRKVVTCILEQGLVHPVQFIPYLIAMTTDRDTTIQQSAEQNLQDLDKTNPGIIQTKVMHGFKMSYQLQKLLAIANNNKNNQQTNSQFDVIRGMTKVAITPANNQQSPYCSVNHFLYSLIRSSRVYRRGLISQLLKMFDNDTTTTTSTTLEEQLFVADNLAYFPYQVQDEPLYLIEQIDLSVSVSGSTQLQQFRDLLKQYLDYIDDDEGIDINKLEDKFLNLSDIIIDELNQCLRTSKSTMLLLLLKSYLKDVYSLNDTKITEYDHTESSKITDRPIISRKINVKFEPKIILDTIKPSNHIDNIQRRKQILKDFADFKRYLLAFDTDIDDTIQSITELLPTTSLISKNKKKSGGTNKRRKVMIDSDDDSADGNFQP
;
A
#
# COMPACT_ATOMS: atom_id res chain seq x y z
N PHE A 1 -23.78 37.03 -31.66
CA PHE A 1 -22.65 36.74 -30.75
C PHE A 1 -21.77 35.72 -31.42
N SER A 2 -20.48 36.02 -31.59
CA SER A 2 -19.50 35.03 -32.04
C SER A 2 -19.25 33.99 -30.94
N VAL A 3 -18.61 32.87 -31.30
CA VAL A 3 -18.20 31.84 -30.33
C VAL A 3 -17.22 32.41 -29.31
N ASP A 4 -16.30 33.29 -29.73
CA ASP A 4 -15.37 33.96 -28.82
C ASP A 4 -16.09 34.97 -27.91
N ASP A 5 -17.10 35.70 -28.39
CA ASP A 5 -17.86 36.62 -27.53
C ASP A 5 -18.59 35.86 -26.41
N LEU A 6 -19.16 34.70 -26.74
CA LEU A 6 -19.82 33.83 -25.78
C LEU A 6 -18.81 33.27 -24.76
N PHE A 7 -17.63 32.86 -25.22
CA PHE A 7 -16.53 32.44 -24.35
C PHE A 7 -16.13 33.56 -23.36
N GLN A 8 -15.91 34.78 -23.85
CA GLN A 8 -15.55 35.91 -23.00
C GLN A 8 -16.63 36.24 -21.97
N LEU A 9 -17.91 36.13 -22.35
CA LEU A 9 -19.02 36.28 -21.42
C LEU A 9 -18.97 35.24 -20.30
N PHE A 10 -18.72 33.96 -20.61
CA PHE A 10 -18.57 32.94 -19.58
C PHE A 10 -17.40 33.22 -18.64
N ILE A 11 -16.21 33.56 -19.17
CA ILE A 11 -15.04 33.89 -18.36
C ILE A 11 -15.32 35.07 -17.41
N PHE A 12 -15.97 36.12 -17.92
CA PHE A 12 -16.35 37.29 -17.14
C PHE A 12 -17.33 36.94 -16.00
N LEU A 13 -18.30 36.07 -16.24
CA LEU A 13 -19.28 35.67 -15.23
C LEU A 13 -18.70 34.73 -14.17
N VAL A 14 -17.77 33.85 -14.54
CA VAL A 14 -17.10 32.95 -13.57
C VAL A 14 -16.22 33.73 -12.58
N GLN A 15 -15.73 34.91 -12.96
CA GLN A 15 -14.94 35.77 -12.09
C GLN A 15 -15.78 36.60 -11.10
N ARG A 16 -17.13 36.51 -11.15
CA ARG A 16 -18.02 37.24 -10.25
C ARG A 16 -17.89 36.76 -8.79
N PRO A 17 -18.05 37.65 -7.79
CA PRO A 17 -17.88 37.29 -6.39
C PRO A 17 -18.99 36.35 -5.89
N GLU A 18 -20.20 36.43 -6.45
CA GLU A 18 -21.35 35.64 -6.02
C GLU A 18 -21.15 34.15 -6.35
N SER A 19 -21.14 33.31 -5.30
CA SER A 19 -20.87 31.85 -5.41
C SER A 19 -21.83 31.14 -6.37
N VAL A 20 -23.13 31.47 -6.33
CA VAL A 20 -24.15 30.86 -7.20
C VAL A 20 -23.92 31.23 -8.67
N VAL A 21 -23.64 32.51 -8.95
CA VAL A 21 -23.36 32.98 -10.32
C VAL A 21 -22.13 32.27 -10.85
N LYS A 22 -21.05 32.27 -10.07
CA LYS A 22 -19.81 31.57 -10.41
C LYS A 22 -20.02 30.11 -10.74
N LEU A 23 -20.73 29.36 -9.89
CA LEU A 23 -20.99 27.94 -10.11
C LEU A 23 -21.84 27.71 -11.37
N LYS A 24 -22.93 28.45 -11.56
CA LYS A 24 -23.81 28.29 -12.73
C LYS A 24 -23.11 28.69 -14.03
N SER A 25 -22.29 29.73 -14.00
CA SER A 25 -21.47 30.12 -15.15
C SER A 25 -20.40 29.10 -15.46
N LEU A 26 -19.83 28.43 -14.44
CA LEU A 26 -18.86 27.35 -14.63
C LEU A 26 -19.51 26.09 -15.23
N VAL A 27 -20.77 25.78 -14.86
CA VAL A 27 -21.58 24.75 -15.53
C VAL A 27 -21.80 25.10 -17.01
N GLY A 28 -22.22 26.34 -17.30
CA GLY A 28 -22.42 26.81 -18.67
C GLY A 28 -21.14 26.77 -19.51
N LEU A 29 -20.02 27.18 -18.91
CA LEU A 29 -18.69 27.05 -19.52
C LEU A 29 -18.35 25.58 -19.79
N GLY A 30 -18.75 24.65 -18.93
CA GLY A 30 -18.60 23.20 -19.16
C GLY A 30 -19.25 22.73 -20.46
N PHE A 31 -20.53 23.06 -20.66
CA PHE A 31 -21.25 22.74 -21.90
C PHE A 31 -20.60 23.38 -23.14
N PHE A 32 -20.11 24.61 -23.00
CA PHE A 32 -19.36 25.26 -24.07
C PHE A 32 -18.08 24.48 -24.42
N LEU A 33 -17.30 24.09 -23.41
CA LEU A 33 -16.03 23.39 -23.58
C LEU A 33 -16.19 21.96 -24.09
N GLN A 34 -17.30 21.29 -23.77
CA GLN A 34 -17.65 19.98 -24.34
C GLN A 34 -17.75 20.04 -25.87
N ARG A 35 -18.31 21.13 -26.42
CA ARG A 35 -18.39 21.35 -27.87
C ARG A 35 -17.08 21.90 -28.44
N TYR A 36 -16.47 22.85 -27.76
CA TYR A 36 -15.29 23.60 -28.22
C TYR A 36 -14.05 23.27 -27.38
N GLY A 37 -13.61 22.01 -27.44
CA GLY A 37 -12.51 21.48 -26.61
C GLY A 37 -11.19 22.26 -26.74
N GLN A 38 -10.92 22.91 -27.89
CA GLN A 38 -9.67 23.67 -28.07
C GLN A 38 -9.49 24.82 -27.05
N TYR A 39 -10.58 25.28 -26.42
CA TYR A 39 -10.52 26.30 -25.38
C TYR A 39 -10.01 25.77 -24.03
N LEU A 40 -10.07 24.45 -23.79
CA LEU A 40 -9.51 23.83 -22.59
C LEU A 40 -7.98 23.98 -22.52
N ILE A 41 -7.29 24.13 -23.65
CA ILE A 41 -5.83 24.31 -23.69
C ILE A 41 -5.44 25.79 -23.52
N ARG A 42 -6.36 26.73 -23.80
CA ARG A 42 -6.09 28.18 -23.67
C ARG A 42 -5.72 28.51 -22.22
N ASP A 43 -4.71 29.38 -22.05
CA ASP A 43 -4.18 29.77 -20.75
C ASP A 43 -5.24 30.25 -19.76
N THR A 44 -6.25 30.98 -20.26
CA THR A 44 -7.35 31.48 -19.45
C THR A 44 -8.12 30.37 -18.74
N VAL A 45 -8.50 29.31 -19.46
CA VAL A 45 -9.26 28.18 -18.88
C VAL A 45 -8.32 27.31 -18.06
N ARG A 46 -7.11 27.05 -18.56
CA ARG A 46 -6.09 26.27 -17.85
C ARG A 46 -5.79 26.84 -16.47
N GLN A 47 -5.49 28.14 -16.38
CA GLN A 47 -5.21 28.80 -15.10
C GLN A 47 -6.45 28.81 -14.19
N LEU A 48 -7.63 29.06 -14.74
CA LEU A 48 -8.90 29.05 -13.99
C LEU A 48 -9.16 27.67 -13.34
N TYR A 49 -9.09 26.60 -14.13
CA TYR A 49 -9.33 25.24 -13.66
C TYR A 49 -8.26 24.81 -12.66
N HIS A 50 -6.99 25.11 -12.92
CA HIS A 50 -5.92 24.83 -11.97
C HIS A 50 -6.13 25.56 -10.63
N THR A 51 -6.52 26.83 -10.68
CA THR A 51 -6.78 27.63 -9.48
C THR A 51 -7.88 27.01 -8.63
N TYR A 52 -8.98 26.57 -9.24
CA TYR A 52 -10.07 25.92 -8.51
C TYR A 52 -9.66 24.55 -7.96
N LEU A 53 -8.98 23.71 -8.75
CA LEU A 53 -8.54 22.39 -8.29
C LEU A 53 -7.52 22.44 -7.14
N LEU A 54 -6.64 23.45 -7.13
CA LEU A 54 -5.67 23.69 -6.04
C LEU A 54 -6.30 24.28 -4.77
N ASP A 55 -7.51 24.84 -4.83
CA ASP A 55 -8.17 25.47 -3.68
C ASP A 55 -8.73 24.43 -2.69
N ARG A 56 -7.91 24.07 -1.69
CA ARG A 56 -8.27 23.04 -0.71
C ARG A 56 -9.34 23.48 0.32
N ARG A 57 -9.86 24.71 0.24
CA ARG A 57 -10.87 25.19 1.19
C ARG A 57 -12.20 24.46 0.99
N PRO A 58 -12.94 24.11 2.07
CA PRO A 58 -14.25 23.48 1.94
C PRO A 58 -15.25 24.29 1.10
N ALA A 59 -15.19 25.62 1.16
CA ALA A 59 -16.04 26.52 0.37
C ALA A 59 -15.84 26.40 -1.14
N ALA A 60 -14.70 25.86 -1.61
CA ALA A 60 -14.40 25.66 -3.02
C ALA A 60 -14.79 24.26 -3.53
N ALA A 61 -15.26 23.36 -2.66
CA ALA A 61 -15.55 21.96 -3.02
C ALA A 61 -16.50 21.83 -4.22
N GLN A 62 -17.58 22.62 -4.25
CA GLN A 62 -18.53 22.62 -5.37
C GLN A 62 -17.89 23.06 -6.69
N LEU A 63 -17.00 24.06 -6.66
CA LEU A 63 -16.29 24.52 -7.86
C LEU A 63 -15.29 23.47 -8.35
N ARG A 64 -14.59 22.79 -7.42
CA ARG A 64 -13.69 21.67 -7.73
C ARG A 64 -14.44 20.53 -8.41
N CYS A 65 -15.54 20.09 -7.81
CA CYS A 65 -16.41 19.09 -8.40
C CYS A 65 -16.87 19.53 -9.80
N GLN A 66 -17.30 20.78 -9.97
CA GLN A 66 -17.77 21.25 -11.26
C GLN A 66 -16.68 21.29 -12.34
N VAL A 67 -15.43 21.68 -12.00
CA VAL A 67 -14.30 21.59 -12.93
C VAL A 67 -14.07 20.14 -13.37
N LEU A 68 -14.05 19.20 -12.41
CA LEU A 68 -13.88 17.78 -12.71
C LEU A 68 -15.02 17.22 -13.55
N ILE A 69 -16.27 17.60 -13.26
CA ILE A 69 -17.46 17.23 -14.06
C ILE A 69 -17.32 17.77 -15.48
N ASN A 70 -16.89 19.02 -15.66
CA ASN A 70 -16.70 19.58 -17.01
C ASN A 70 -15.65 18.80 -17.81
N LEU A 71 -14.55 18.36 -17.16
CA LEU A 71 -13.54 17.51 -17.79
C LEU A 71 -14.08 16.11 -18.09
N GLU A 72 -14.83 15.52 -17.15
CA GLU A 72 -15.48 14.22 -17.31
C GLU A 72 -16.41 14.22 -18.53
N GLU A 73 -17.33 15.19 -18.60
CA GLU A 73 -18.30 15.30 -19.70
C GLU A 73 -17.62 15.51 -21.05
N TYR A 74 -16.51 16.27 -21.09
CA TYR A 74 -15.70 16.39 -22.31
C TYR A 74 -15.13 15.03 -22.74
N PHE A 75 -14.43 14.32 -21.86
CA PHE A 75 -13.82 13.02 -22.22
C PHE A 75 -14.87 11.94 -22.50
N ARG A 76 -15.99 11.94 -21.79
CA ARG A 76 -17.12 11.04 -22.05
C ARG A 76 -17.74 11.30 -23.42
N ASP A 77 -17.86 12.56 -23.81
CA ASP A 77 -18.33 12.93 -25.14
C ASP A 77 -17.35 12.51 -26.24
N CYS A 78 -16.03 12.60 -25.99
CA CYS A 78 -15.01 12.04 -26.90
C CYS A 78 -15.22 10.53 -27.12
N ILE A 79 -15.39 9.74 -26.05
CA ILE A 79 -15.67 8.29 -26.15
C ILE A 79 -16.93 8.05 -26.99
N ARG A 80 -18.01 8.79 -26.71
CA ARG A 80 -19.28 8.66 -27.44
C ARG A 80 -19.09 8.94 -28.94
N ARG A 81 -18.41 10.02 -29.31
CA ARG A 81 -18.14 10.37 -30.71
C ARG A 81 -17.28 9.33 -31.42
N MET A 82 -16.27 8.76 -30.74
CA MET A 82 -15.46 7.68 -31.29
C MET A 82 -16.32 6.43 -31.59
N ALA A 83 -17.18 6.03 -30.65
CA ALA A 83 -18.07 4.88 -30.85
C ALA A 83 -19.08 5.10 -31.99
N GLU A 84 -19.63 6.33 -32.12
CA GLU A 84 -20.53 6.69 -33.24
C GLU A 84 -19.83 6.60 -34.59
N GLN A 85 -18.58 7.09 -34.67
CA GLN A 85 -17.77 7.01 -35.90
C GLN A 85 -17.43 5.57 -36.29
N ASP A 86 -17.13 4.70 -35.31
CA ASP A 86 -16.86 3.27 -35.57
C ASP A 86 -18.08 2.57 -36.17
N VAL A 87 -19.29 2.88 -35.66
CA VAL A 87 -20.55 2.34 -36.19
C VAL A 87 -20.80 2.83 -37.62
N ASP A 88 -20.63 4.13 -37.88
CA ASP A 88 -20.79 4.71 -39.22
C ASP A 88 -19.80 4.08 -40.23
N TYR A 89 -18.56 3.85 -39.81
CA TYR A 89 -17.55 3.18 -40.64
C TYR A 89 -17.93 1.73 -40.98
N LEU A 90 -18.45 0.96 -40.01
CA LEU A 90 -18.94 -0.40 -40.23
C LEU A 90 -20.16 -0.44 -41.18
N HIS A 91 -21.05 0.54 -41.07
CA HIS A 91 -22.18 0.67 -41.99
C HIS A 91 -21.76 1.02 -43.42
N LEU A 92 -20.81 1.94 -43.58
CA LEU A 92 -20.30 2.32 -44.89
C LEU A 92 -19.59 1.15 -45.58
N THR A 93 -18.73 0.44 -44.86
CA THR A 93 -18.01 -0.74 -45.38
C THR A 93 -18.96 -1.89 -45.75
N SER A 94 -19.98 -2.15 -44.92
CA SER A 94 -21.00 -3.18 -45.22
C SER A 94 -21.85 -2.82 -46.44
N THR A 95 -22.18 -1.54 -46.61
CA THR A 95 -22.95 -1.04 -47.77
C THR A 95 -22.13 -1.13 -49.06
N VAL A 96 -20.84 -0.75 -49.02
CA VAL A 96 -19.93 -0.88 -50.16
C VAL A 96 -19.79 -2.35 -50.58
N ASN A 97 -19.58 -3.26 -49.63
CA ASN A 97 -19.45 -4.70 -49.92
C ASN A 97 -20.74 -5.32 -50.50
N SER A 98 -21.92 -4.80 -50.12
CA SER A 98 -23.23 -5.24 -50.65
C SER A 98 -23.48 -4.74 -52.08
N ILE A 99 -22.96 -3.56 -52.42
CA ILE A 99 -23.00 -3.02 -53.79
C ILE A 99 -22.03 -3.82 -54.69
N THR A 100 -20.85 -4.22 -54.19
CA THR A 100 -19.89 -4.99 -55.00
C THR A 100 -20.36 -6.40 -55.34
N THR A 101 -21.23 -7.00 -54.51
CA THR A 101 -21.77 -8.35 -54.75
C THR A 101 -22.96 -8.39 -55.71
N THR A 102 -23.54 -7.25 -56.10
CA THR A 102 -24.68 -7.19 -57.04
C THR A 102 -24.29 -6.84 -58.48
N THR A 103 -23.02 -6.52 -58.76
CA THR A 103 -22.51 -6.14 -60.09
C THR A 103 -21.51 -7.15 -60.71
N THR A 104 -21.67 -8.45 -60.45
CA THR A 104 -20.96 -9.48 -61.21
C THR A 104 -21.75 -9.89 -62.45
N THR A 105 -21.72 -9.07 -63.50
CA THR A 105 -21.92 -9.56 -64.88
C THR A 105 -21.19 -8.66 -65.86
N THR A 106 -20.40 -9.30 -66.72
CA THR A 106 -19.62 -8.79 -67.86
C THR A 106 -18.23 -8.20 -67.56
N ILE A 107 -17.26 -9.03 -67.94
CA ILE A 107 -15.82 -8.81 -68.07
C ILE A 107 -15.56 -7.79 -69.17
N HIS A 108 -14.71 -6.80 -68.90
CA HIS A 108 -13.70 -6.35 -69.86
C HIS A 108 -12.45 -5.93 -69.10
N ASP A 109 -11.35 -6.61 -69.45
CA ASP A 109 -10.00 -6.34 -68.98
C ASP A 109 -9.53 -4.97 -69.48
N ASP A 110 -9.18 -4.08 -68.55
CA ASP A 110 -8.23 -2.99 -68.79
C ASP A 110 -7.39 -2.82 -67.51
N GLU A 111 -6.13 -3.23 -67.61
CA GLU A 111 -5.07 -2.94 -66.65
C GLU A 111 -4.78 -1.43 -66.62
N ASN A 112 -4.36 -0.92 -65.45
CA ASN A 112 -4.02 0.47 -65.08
C ASN A 112 -5.16 1.39 -64.62
N SER A 113 -5.50 1.29 -63.33
CA SER A 113 -5.55 2.49 -62.46
C SER A 113 -5.40 2.08 -60.98
N ASN A 114 -4.22 2.34 -60.41
CA ASN A 114 -4.01 2.35 -58.96
C ASN A 114 -4.56 3.67 -58.40
N ASP A 115 -5.88 3.84 -58.40
CA ASP A 115 -6.50 4.97 -57.71
C ASP A 115 -7.72 4.52 -56.90
N ALA A 116 -7.43 3.75 -55.85
CA ALA A 116 -8.36 3.54 -54.75
C ALA A 116 -8.37 4.79 -53.84
N SER A 117 -8.72 5.94 -54.40
CA SER A 117 -8.97 7.20 -53.68
C SER A 117 -10.44 7.60 -53.85
N GLY A 118 -11.33 6.83 -53.23
CA GLY A 118 -12.71 7.26 -53.01
C GLY A 118 -12.72 8.46 -52.04
N PRO A 119 -13.37 9.60 -52.35
CA PRO A 119 -13.20 10.87 -51.64
C PRO A 119 -13.89 10.96 -50.26
N THR A 120 -14.40 9.86 -49.70
CA THR A 120 -15.17 9.87 -48.44
C THR A 120 -14.45 9.21 -47.26
N GLY A 121 -13.51 8.28 -47.51
CA GLY A 121 -12.77 7.59 -46.44
C GLY A 121 -11.64 8.43 -45.83
N ALA A 122 -10.99 9.27 -46.63
CA ALA A 122 -9.87 10.11 -46.18
C ALA A 122 -10.32 11.25 -45.24
N SER A 123 -11.39 11.97 -45.60
CA SER A 123 -11.88 13.09 -44.77
C SER A 123 -12.42 12.67 -43.41
N LEU A 124 -13.02 11.47 -43.28
CA LEU A 124 -13.47 10.97 -41.98
C LEU A 124 -12.28 10.65 -41.07
N LYS A 125 -11.28 9.95 -41.62
CA LYS A 125 -10.06 9.56 -40.90
C LYS A 125 -9.26 10.78 -40.42
N ASP A 126 -9.14 11.82 -41.24
CA ASP A 126 -8.43 13.05 -40.88
C ASP A 126 -9.13 13.83 -39.76
N THR A 127 -10.47 13.84 -39.73
CA THR A 127 -11.22 14.50 -38.63
C THR A 127 -11.18 13.74 -37.32
N THR A 128 -11.16 12.40 -37.37
CA THR A 128 -11.01 11.55 -36.17
C THR A 128 -9.64 11.73 -35.53
N ASP A 129 -8.57 11.84 -36.33
CA ASP A 129 -7.21 12.00 -35.83
C ASP A 129 -7.01 13.33 -35.07
N VAL A 130 -7.54 14.43 -35.62
CA VAL A 130 -7.48 15.76 -34.97
C VAL A 130 -8.23 15.80 -33.63
N HIS A 131 -9.39 15.15 -33.54
CA HIS A 131 -10.15 15.09 -32.29
C HIS A 131 -9.49 14.20 -31.23
N SER A 132 -8.84 13.10 -31.66
CA SER A 132 -8.06 12.22 -30.78
C SER A 132 -6.80 12.91 -30.25
N GLU A 133 -6.05 13.62 -31.10
CA GLU A 133 -4.85 14.37 -30.73
C GLU A 133 -5.17 15.50 -29.73
N MET A 134 -6.29 16.21 -29.96
CA MET A 134 -6.79 17.24 -29.04
C MET A 134 -7.13 16.65 -27.66
N ALA A 135 -7.86 15.53 -27.61
CA ALA A 135 -8.23 14.88 -26.37
C ALA A 135 -7.00 14.41 -25.58
N SER A 136 -5.99 13.84 -26.26
CA SER A 136 -4.71 13.47 -25.63
C SER A 136 -3.98 14.69 -25.06
N SER A 137 -3.91 15.78 -25.82
CA SER A 137 -3.27 17.03 -25.38
C SER A 137 -3.93 17.62 -24.13
N ILE A 138 -5.27 17.62 -24.08
CA ILE A 138 -6.05 18.06 -22.92
C ILE A 138 -5.81 17.12 -21.74
N ALA A 139 -5.85 15.81 -21.94
CA ALA A 139 -5.57 14.83 -20.88
C ALA A 139 -4.19 15.06 -20.27
N GLN A 140 -3.14 15.21 -21.08
CA GLN A 140 -1.79 15.49 -20.61
C GLN A 140 -1.67 16.82 -19.84
N CYS A 141 -2.40 17.85 -20.27
CA CYS A 141 -2.43 19.16 -19.62
C CYS A 141 -2.97 19.11 -18.18
N TYR A 142 -4.06 18.35 -17.96
CA TYR A 142 -4.78 18.34 -16.68
C TYR A 142 -4.50 17.11 -15.81
N LEU A 143 -3.89 16.05 -16.35
CA LEU A 143 -3.76 14.77 -15.64
C LEU A 143 -3.14 14.91 -14.25
N ARG A 144 -2.00 15.60 -14.17
CA ARG A 144 -1.25 15.73 -12.91
C ARG A 144 -2.10 16.35 -11.80
N ILE A 145 -2.78 17.46 -12.11
CA ILE A 145 -3.60 18.17 -11.13
C ILE A 145 -4.89 17.41 -10.79
N VAL A 146 -5.48 16.73 -11.76
CA VAL A 146 -6.65 15.86 -11.52
C VAL A 146 -6.30 14.73 -10.57
N LEU A 147 -5.18 14.03 -10.80
CA LEU A 147 -4.71 12.96 -9.92
C LEU A 147 -4.39 13.50 -8.52
N ASP A 148 -3.64 14.61 -8.41
CA ASP A 148 -3.31 15.23 -7.12
C ASP A 148 -4.56 15.72 -6.36
N THR A 149 -5.67 16.00 -7.06
CA THR A 149 -6.96 16.36 -6.46
C THR A 149 -7.63 15.19 -5.73
N TYR A 150 -7.28 13.94 -6.06
CA TYR A 150 -7.87 12.75 -5.45
C TYR A 150 -7.60 12.64 -3.94
N LEU A 151 -6.44 13.08 -3.46
CA LEU A 151 -6.12 13.10 -2.03
C LEU A 151 -6.89 14.24 -1.33
N SER A 152 -8.18 14.03 -1.13
CA SER A 152 -9.17 14.98 -0.63
C SER A 152 -10.09 14.33 0.40
N GLU A 153 -10.43 15.06 1.47
CA GLU A 153 -11.33 14.57 2.53
C GLU A 153 -12.76 14.38 2.00
N ASP A 154 -13.15 15.18 1.00
CA ASP A 154 -14.46 15.15 0.37
C ASP A 154 -14.59 13.97 -0.61
N GLU A 155 -15.48 13.04 -0.28
CA GLU A 155 -15.85 11.86 -1.07
C GLU A 155 -16.39 12.23 -2.46
N THR A 156 -17.13 13.33 -2.58
CA THR A 156 -17.68 13.82 -3.84
C THR A 156 -16.57 14.20 -4.81
N ILE A 157 -15.52 14.87 -4.32
CA ILE A 157 -14.34 15.22 -5.12
C ILE A 157 -13.63 13.95 -5.58
N ARG A 158 -13.44 12.97 -4.68
CA ARG A 158 -12.81 11.68 -5.00
C ARG A 158 -13.60 10.93 -6.08
N GLN A 159 -14.94 10.92 -6.00
CA GLN A 159 -15.81 10.37 -7.03
C GLN A 159 -15.67 11.06 -8.38
N CYS A 160 -15.63 12.40 -8.41
CA CYS A 160 -15.42 13.15 -9.65
C CYS A 160 -14.05 12.83 -10.28
N VAL A 161 -12.97 12.77 -9.49
CA VAL A 161 -11.64 12.40 -9.99
C VAL A 161 -11.64 10.99 -10.58
N ARG A 162 -12.24 10.01 -9.88
CA ARG A 162 -12.37 8.63 -10.38
C ARG A 162 -13.01 8.59 -11.77
N LYS A 163 -14.10 9.34 -11.99
CA LYS A 163 -14.80 9.35 -13.28
C LYS A 163 -13.92 9.92 -14.40
N VAL A 164 -13.24 11.05 -14.15
CA VAL A 164 -12.29 11.63 -15.13
C VAL A 164 -11.17 10.64 -15.44
N VAL A 165 -10.56 10.04 -14.41
CA VAL A 165 -9.48 9.04 -14.56
C VAL A 165 -9.93 7.84 -15.39
N THR A 166 -11.14 7.34 -15.14
CA THR A 166 -11.71 6.20 -15.88
C THR A 166 -11.86 6.55 -17.37
N CYS A 167 -12.44 7.71 -17.69
CA CYS A 167 -12.59 8.13 -19.09
C CYS A 167 -11.24 8.28 -19.81
N ILE A 168 -10.19 8.77 -19.15
CA ILE A 168 -8.85 8.92 -19.75
C ILE A 168 -8.21 7.55 -19.99
N LEU A 169 -8.35 6.62 -19.04
CA LEU A 169 -7.80 5.26 -19.15
C LEU A 169 -8.50 4.43 -20.25
N GLU A 170 -9.84 4.47 -20.32
CA GLU A 170 -10.63 3.75 -21.34
C GLU A 170 -10.25 4.14 -22.77
N GLN A 171 -9.84 5.39 -22.99
CA GLN A 171 -9.41 5.90 -24.30
C GLN A 171 -7.92 5.66 -24.60
N GLY A 172 -7.11 5.27 -23.61
CA GLY A 172 -5.66 5.11 -23.78
C GLY A 172 -4.91 6.42 -24.09
N LEU A 173 -5.45 7.58 -23.69
CA LEU A 173 -4.91 8.90 -24.09
C LEU A 173 -3.53 9.21 -23.51
N VAL A 174 -3.16 8.58 -22.40
CA VAL A 174 -1.91 8.83 -21.67
C VAL A 174 -1.30 7.53 -21.18
N HIS A 175 0.03 7.44 -21.20
CA HIS A 175 0.75 6.29 -20.69
C HIS A 175 0.38 5.97 -19.20
N PRO A 176 0.04 4.71 -18.88
CA PRO A 176 -0.64 4.37 -17.62
C PRO A 176 0.21 4.49 -16.33
N VAL A 177 1.53 4.61 -16.45
CA VAL A 177 2.46 4.63 -15.29
C VAL A 177 2.13 5.70 -14.24
N GLN A 178 1.57 6.85 -14.65
CA GLN A 178 1.23 7.95 -13.74
C GLN A 178 -0.02 7.66 -12.90
N PHE A 179 -0.90 6.77 -13.37
CA PHE A 179 -2.14 6.41 -12.70
C PHE A 179 -1.93 5.37 -11.60
N ILE A 180 -0.95 4.47 -11.78
CA ILE A 180 -0.74 3.31 -10.89
C ILE A 180 -0.72 3.69 -9.40
N PRO A 181 0.03 4.70 -8.92
CA PRO A 181 0.03 5.04 -7.50
C PRO A 181 -1.35 5.47 -6.97
N TYR A 182 -2.10 6.24 -7.76
CA TYR A 182 -3.42 6.74 -7.39
C TYR A 182 -4.46 5.64 -7.43
N LEU A 183 -4.43 4.76 -8.44
CA LEU A 183 -5.32 3.62 -8.52
C LEU A 183 -5.09 2.66 -7.35
N ILE A 184 -3.83 2.40 -6.97
CA ILE A 184 -3.52 1.59 -5.77
C ILE A 184 -4.16 2.23 -4.53
N ALA A 185 -3.97 3.55 -4.32
CA ALA A 185 -4.62 4.24 -3.22
C ALA A 185 -6.16 4.15 -3.28
N MET A 186 -6.76 4.30 -4.47
CA MET A 186 -8.21 4.19 -4.69
C MET A 186 -8.80 2.83 -4.32
N THR A 187 -8.05 1.73 -4.47
CA THR A 187 -8.51 0.40 -4.00
C THR A 187 -8.66 0.33 -2.48
N THR A 188 -8.12 1.31 -1.75
CA THR A 188 -8.23 1.42 -0.29
C THR A 188 -9.22 2.48 0.18
N ASP A 189 -9.97 3.12 -0.72
CA ASP A 189 -11.01 4.12 -0.37
C ASP A 189 -12.13 3.47 0.47
N ARG A 190 -13.00 4.25 1.10
CA ARG A 190 -14.16 3.74 1.84
C ARG A 190 -15.38 3.56 0.96
N ASP A 191 -15.41 4.27 -0.15
CA ASP A 191 -16.45 4.17 -1.15
C ASP A 191 -16.20 2.96 -2.05
N THR A 192 -17.13 2.01 -2.03
CA THR A 192 -17.01 0.74 -2.77
C THR A 192 -17.05 0.94 -4.29
N THR A 193 -17.71 1.99 -4.78
CA THR A 193 -17.72 2.32 -6.21
C THR A 193 -16.36 2.84 -6.67
N ILE A 194 -15.66 3.61 -5.83
CA ILE A 194 -14.27 4.00 -6.09
C ILE A 194 -13.35 2.78 -6.12
N GLN A 195 -13.45 1.92 -5.11
CA GLN A 195 -12.66 0.69 -5.04
C GLN A 195 -12.84 -0.17 -6.30
N GLN A 196 -14.07 -0.58 -6.60
CA GLN A 196 -14.39 -1.48 -7.73
C GLN A 196 -13.91 -0.92 -9.08
N SER A 197 -14.07 0.38 -9.29
CA SER A 197 -13.61 1.06 -10.51
C SER A 197 -12.08 1.04 -10.62
N ALA A 198 -11.36 1.30 -9.52
CA ALA A 198 -9.90 1.26 -9.51
C ALA A 198 -9.35 -0.16 -9.62
N GLU A 199 -10.02 -1.14 -9.01
CA GLU A 199 -9.70 -2.55 -9.13
C GLU A 199 -9.79 -3.03 -10.58
N GLN A 200 -10.90 -2.72 -11.26
CA GLN A 200 -11.10 -3.03 -12.68
C GLN A 200 -10.01 -2.37 -13.54
N ASN A 201 -9.78 -1.07 -13.35
CA ASN A 201 -8.75 -0.33 -14.09
C ASN A 201 -7.35 -0.95 -13.87
N LEU A 202 -6.98 -1.33 -12.65
CA LEU A 202 -5.68 -1.98 -12.39
C LEU A 202 -5.58 -3.37 -13.02
N GLN A 203 -6.64 -4.17 -12.99
CA GLN A 203 -6.66 -5.48 -13.65
C GLN A 203 -6.47 -5.35 -15.15
N ASP A 204 -7.13 -4.39 -15.78
CA ASP A 204 -7.02 -4.19 -17.23
C ASP A 204 -5.63 -3.66 -17.60
N LEU A 205 -5.05 -2.78 -16.78
CA LEU A 205 -3.66 -2.34 -16.96
C LEU A 205 -2.64 -3.47 -16.78
N ASP A 206 -2.84 -4.38 -15.83
CA ASP A 206 -1.95 -5.54 -15.63
C ASP A 206 -2.04 -6.54 -16.80
N LYS A 207 -3.25 -6.76 -17.34
CA LYS A 207 -3.46 -7.59 -18.54
C LYS A 207 -2.78 -7.00 -19.77
N THR A 208 -2.95 -5.70 -20.01
CA THR A 208 -2.43 -5.03 -21.21
C THR A 208 -0.94 -4.70 -21.09
N ASN A 209 -0.44 -4.41 -19.89
CA ASN A 209 0.96 -4.05 -19.62
C ASN A 209 1.53 -4.84 -18.43
N PRO A 210 1.78 -6.16 -18.56
CA PRO A 210 2.30 -6.97 -17.47
C PRO A 210 3.58 -6.40 -16.87
N GLY A 211 3.67 -6.34 -15.55
CA GLY A 211 4.85 -5.80 -14.85
C GLY A 211 4.80 -4.28 -14.57
N ILE A 212 3.83 -3.55 -15.14
CA ILE A 212 3.76 -2.09 -14.96
C ILE A 212 3.47 -1.69 -13.51
N ILE A 213 2.62 -2.45 -12.81
CA ILE A 213 2.22 -2.17 -11.44
C ILE A 213 3.45 -2.15 -10.52
N GLN A 214 4.36 -3.10 -10.73
CA GLN A 214 5.57 -3.30 -9.94
C GLN A 214 6.54 -2.12 -10.05
N THR A 215 6.56 -1.41 -11.19
CA THR A 215 7.41 -0.22 -11.37
C THR A 215 7.04 0.94 -10.43
N LYS A 216 5.81 0.96 -9.92
CA LYS A 216 5.27 2.03 -9.07
C LYS A 216 4.63 1.54 -7.78
N VAL A 217 4.78 0.25 -7.44
CA VAL A 217 4.07 -0.39 -6.33
C VAL A 217 4.35 0.30 -4.99
N MET A 218 5.60 0.66 -4.71
CA MET A 218 5.97 1.33 -3.45
C MET A 218 5.41 2.75 -3.35
N HIS A 219 5.32 3.47 -4.48
CA HIS A 219 4.70 4.78 -4.49
C HIS A 219 3.20 4.66 -4.22
N GLY A 220 2.52 3.69 -4.85
CA GLY A 220 1.12 3.40 -4.56
C GLY A 220 0.88 2.98 -3.12
N PHE A 221 1.76 2.17 -2.54
CA PHE A 221 1.66 1.75 -1.15
C PHE A 221 1.76 2.95 -0.19
N LYS A 222 2.74 3.83 -0.40
CA LYS A 222 2.87 5.09 0.37
C LYS A 222 1.66 6.00 0.20
N MET A 223 1.12 6.09 -1.01
CA MET A 223 -0.11 6.85 -1.28
C MET A 223 -1.34 6.24 -0.61
N SER A 224 -1.43 4.92 -0.49
CA SER A 224 -2.49 4.25 0.27
C SER A 224 -2.45 4.67 1.74
N TYR A 225 -1.27 4.69 2.36
CA TYR A 225 -1.08 5.17 3.73
C TYR A 225 -1.48 6.65 3.88
N GLN A 226 -1.07 7.50 2.95
CA GLN A 226 -1.47 8.92 2.93
C GLN A 226 -2.99 9.08 2.85
N LEU A 227 -3.67 8.30 2.01
CA LEU A 227 -5.13 8.31 1.93
C LEU A 227 -5.76 7.85 3.25
N GLN A 228 -5.31 6.74 3.84
CA GLN A 228 -5.86 6.26 5.12
C GLN A 228 -5.71 7.29 6.23
N LYS A 229 -4.55 7.97 6.32
CA LYS A 229 -4.33 9.07 7.26
C LYS A 229 -5.30 10.22 7.05
N LEU A 230 -5.50 10.62 5.80
CA LEU A 230 -6.43 11.68 5.43
C LEU A 230 -7.88 11.31 5.77
N LEU A 231 -8.31 10.07 5.47
CA LEU A 231 -9.66 9.60 5.76
C LEU A 231 -9.92 9.49 7.27
N ALA A 232 -8.92 9.12 8.07
CA ALA A 232 -9.03 9.12 9.52
C ALA A 232 -9.25 10.53 10.08
N ILE A 233 -8.50 11.53 9.61
CA ILE A 233 -8.67 12.94 9.98
C ILE A 233 -10.10 13.42 9.63
N ALA A 234 -10.58 13.10 8.42
CA ALA A 234 -11.91 13.49 7.97
C ALA A 234 -13.03 12.94 8.88
N ASN A 235 -12.88 11.73 9.44
CA ASN A 235 -13.86 11.19 10.39
C ASN A 235 -13.87 11.91 11.72
N ASN A 236 -12.67 12.23 12.23
CA ASN A 236 -12.55 12.96 13.48
C ASN A 236 -13.22 14.33 13.34
N ASN A 237 -13.03 15.01 12.21
CA ASN A 237 -13.71 16.27 11.92
C ASN A 237 -15.24 16.14 11.91
N LYS A 238 -15.79 15.02 11.42
CA LYS A 238 -17.24 14.74 11.46
C LYS A 238 -17.74 14.39 12.87
N ASN A 239 -16.93 13.69 13.66
CA ASN A 239 -17.31 13.19 15.00
C ASN A 239 -17.06 14.23 16.13
N ASN A 240 -16.28 15.27 15.87
CA ASN A 240 -15.93 16.35 16.82
C ASN A 240 -17.12 17.22 17.30
N GLN A 241 -18.37 16.84 17.02
CA GLN A 241 -19.53 17.42 17.73
C GLN A 241 -19.78 16.78 19.11
N GLN A 242 -19.19 15.62 19.43
CA GLN A 242 -19.31 15.01 20.75
C GLN A 242 -18.00 14.30 21.19
N THR A 243 -17.32 14.91 22.17
CA THR A 243 -16.21 14.39 23.00
C THR A 243 -14.78 14.45 22.42
N ASN A 244 -13.80 14.66 23.33
CA ASN A 244 -12.34 14.72 23.11
C ASN A 244 -11.82 13.51 22.33
N SER A 245 -11.94 13.55 21.01
CA SER A 245 -11.63 12.44 20.11
C SER A 245 -10.12 12.36 19.89
N GLN A 246 -9.47 11.50 20.66
CA GLN A 246 -8.05 11.19 20.53
C GLN A 246 -7.80 10.53 19.15
N PHE A 247 -6.84 11.03 18.36
CA PHE A 247 -6.52 10.46 17.04
C PHE A 247 -6.34 8.93 17.09
N ASP A 248 -7.01 8.22 16.19
CA ASP A 248 -6.82 6.78 16.01
C ASP A 248 -5.55 6.51 15.22
N VAL A 249 -4.77 5.54 15.69
CA VAL A 249 -3.54 5.10 15.02
C VAL A 249 -3.90 4.51 13.67
N ILE A 250 -3.19 4.92 12.61
CA ILE A 250 -3.43 4.40 11.26
C ILE A 250 -2.93 2.95 11.17
N ARG A 251 -3.84 2.01 10.92
CA ARG A 251 -3.55 0.57 10.81
C ARG A 251 -3.65 0.10 9.37
N GLY A 252 -2.80 -0.86 9.00
CA GLY A 252 -2.76 -1.49 7.67
C GLY A 252 -3.69 -2.70 7.54
N MET A 253 -4.63 -2.83 8.46
CA MET A 253 -5.61 -3.91 8.50
C MET A 253 -7.02 -3.36 8.64
N THR A 254 -7.98 -4.07 8.05
CA THR A 254 -9.40 -3.76 8.09
C THR A 254 -10.22 -5.02 8.36
N LYS A 255 -11.48 -4.87 8.75
CA LYS A 255 -12.40 -6.00 8.90
C LYS A 255 -13.06 -6.28 7.57
N VAL A 256 -13.18 -7.55 7.21
CA VAL A 256 -13.91 -7.96 6.02
C VAL A 256 -15.40 -7.61 6.19
N ALA A 257 -15.97 -6.86 5.25
CA ALA A 257 -17.36 -6.41 5.25
C ALA A 257 -18.35 -7.54 4.87
N ILE A 258 -18.17 -8.75 5.41
CA ILE A 258 -19.15 -9.82 5.29
C ILE A 258 -20.05 -9.74 6.53
N THR A 259 -21.36 -9.56 6.30
CA THR A 259 -22.39 -9.75 7.32
C THR A 259 -22.29 -11.20 7.82
N PRO A 260 -21.87 -11.45 9.07
CA PRO A 260 -21.75 -12.82 9.54
C PRO A 260 -23.15 -13.41 9.60
N ALA A 261 -23.37 -14.56 8.96
CA ALA A 261 -24.63 -15.30 9.11
C ALA A 261 -24.88 -15.76 10.56
N ASN A 262 -23.89 -15.68 11.47
CA ASN A 262 -23.91 -16.34 12.79
C ASN A 262 -23.23 -15.56 13.95
N ASN A 263 -23.29 -14.23 14.05
CA ASN A 263 -22.64 -13.46 15.14
C ASN A 263 -21.12 -13.70 15.31
N GLN A 264 -20.45 -14.33 14.34
CA GLN A 264 -19.01 -14.52 14.35
C GLN A 264 -18.31 -13.20 14.01
N GLN A 265 -17.24 -12.84 14.71
CA GLN A 265 -16.44 -11.67 14.36
C GLN A 265 -15.93 -11.81 12.92
N SER A 266 -16.11 -10.75 12.11
CA SER A 266 -15.58 -10.70 10.76
C SER A 266 -14.06 -10.81 10.78
N PRO A 267 -13.45 -11.63 9.91
CA PRO A 267 -12.00 -11.77 9.87
C PRO A 267 -11.32 -10.47 9.46
N TYR A 268 -10.07 -10.32 9.87
CA TYR A 268 -9.22 -9.21 9.45
C TYR A 268 -8.56 -9.51 8.11
N CYS A 269 -8.40 -8.48 7.28
CA CYS A 269 -7.62 -8.52 6.04
C CYS A 269 -6.72 -7.28 5.92
N SER A 270 -5.73 -7.39 5.04
CA SER A 270 -4.82 -6.30 4.71
C SER A 270 -5.56 -5.20 3.95
N VAL A 271 -5.28 -3.93 4.26
CA VAL A 271 -5.85 -2.79 3.52
C VAL A 271 -5.48 -2.85 2.04
N ASN A 272 -4.26 -3.28 1.72
CA ASN A 272 -3.79 -3.47 0.34
C ASN A 272 -3.94 -4.93 -0.15
N HIS A 273 -4.95 -5.68 0.33
CA HIS A 273 -5.11 -7.08 -0.08
C HIS A 273 -5.28 -7.25 -1.59
N PHE A 274 -6.00 -6.33 -2.25
CA PHE A 274 -6.23 -6.40 -3.69
C PHE A 274 -4.93 -6.23 -4.48
N LEU A 275 -4.12 -5.23 -4.13
CA LEU A 275 -2.80 -5.03 -4.72
C LEU A 275 -1.95 -6.29 -4.62
N TYR A 276 -1.90 -6.91 -3.44
CA TYR A 276 -1.15 -8.17 -3.26
C TYR A 276 -1.69 -9.28 -4.17
N SER A 277 -3.02 -9.39 -4.29
CA SER A 277 -3.67 -10.41 -5.12
C SER A 277 -3.33 -10.30 -6.61
N LEU A 278 -3.05 -9.10 -7.13
CA LEU A 278 -2.59 -8.90 -8.50
C LEU A 278 -1.15 -9.39 -8.70
N ILE A 279 -0.25 -9.08 -7.77
CA ILE A 279 1.18 -9.34 -7.95
C ILE A 279 1.60 -10.77 -7.51
N ARG A 280 0.80 -11.44 -6.66
CA ARG A 280 1.20 -12.70 -5.99
C ARG A 280 1.50 -13.86 -6.95
N SER A 281 0.93 -13.82 -8.16
CA SER A 281 1.06 -14.87 -9.18
C SER A 281 2.52 -15.04 -9.63
N SER A 282 3.29 -13.94 -9.63
CA SER A 282 4.70 -13.94 -9.96
C SER A 282 5.55 -14.02 -8.69
N ARG A 283 6.33 -15.10 -8.57
CA ARG A 283 7.31 -15.27 -7.47
C ARG A 283 8.31 -14.11 -7.41
N VAL A 284 8.73 -13.58 -8.56
CA VAL A 284 9.64 -12.44 -8.64
C VAL A 284 8.99 -11.18 -8.08
N TYR A 285 7.74 -10.91 -8.45
CA TYR A 285 7.04 -9.70 -8.04
C TYR A 285 6.63 -9.71 -6.57
N ARG A 286 6.13 -10.86 -6.06
CA ARG A 286 5.78 -10.99 -4.64
C ARG A 286 6.99 -10.84 -3.73
N ARG A 287 8.12 -11.47 -4.08
CA ARG A 287 9.39 -11.33 -3.34
C ARG A 287 9.93 -9.91 -3.42
N GLY A 288 9.92 -9.32 -4.61
CA GLY A 288 10.31 -7.92 -4.82
C GLY A 288 9.52 -6.94 -3.96
N LEU A 289 8.19 -7.11 -3.85
CA LEU A 289 7.38 -6.30 -2.94
C LEU A 289 7.78 -6.52 -1.47
N ILE A 290 7.90 -7.77 -1.02
CA ILE A 290 8.28 -8.08 0.37
C ILE A 290 9.61 -7.42 0.71
N SER A 291 10.64 -7.56 -0.13
CA SER A 291 11.94 -6.94 0.10
C SER A 291 11.86 -5.41 0.12
N GLN A 292 11.06 -4.79 -0.77
CA GLN A 292 10.90 -3.33 -0.78
C GLN A 292 10.13 -2.80 0.44
N LEU A 293 9.14 -3.54 0.94
CA LEU A 293 8.41 -3.20 2.16
C LEU A 293 9.29 -3.36 3.41
N LEU A 294 10.10 -4.42 3.49
CA LEU A 294 11.03 -4.61 4.62
C LEU A 294 12.12 -3.55 4.66
N LYS A 295 12.59 -3.05 3.52
CA LYS A 295 13.51 -1.89 3.47
C LYS A 295 12.96 -0.63 4.11
N MET A 296 11.64 -0.51 4.30
CA MET A 296 11.05 0.63 5.02
C MET A 296 11.31 0.58 6.54
N PHE A 297 11.79 -0.55 7.06
CA PHE A 297 12.16 -0.76 8.46
C PHE A 297 13.63 -0.44 8.75
N ASP A 298 14.45 -0.29 7.72
CA ASP A 298 15.85 0.08 7.85
C ASP A 298 15.95 1.54 8.36
N ASN A 299 16.67 1.74 9.47
CA ASN A 299 16.87 3.06 10.09
C ASN A 299 18.00 3.84 9.38
N ASP A 300 17.89 4.00 8.07
CA ASP A 300 18.94 4.63 7.27
C ASP A 300 18.89 6.16 7.43
N THR A 301 19.64 6.67 8.42
CA THR A 301 19.73 8.10 8.78
C THR A 301 20.29 9.00 7.68
N THR A 302 20.78 8.41 6.59
CA THR A 302 21.39 9.09 5.44
C THR A 302 20.38 9.63 4.44
N THR A 303 19.13 9.17 4.46
CA THR A 303 18.09 9.61 3.52
C THR A 303 17.10 10.58 4.17
N THR A 304 16.76 11.66 3.46
CA THR A 304 15.82 12.71 3.91
C THR A 304 14.36 12.26 3.99
N THR A 305 14.07 10.98 3.70
CA THR A 305 12.73 10.38 3.77
C THR A 305 12.70 9.31 4.86
N SER A 306 12.71 9.72 6.13
CA SER A 306 12.56 8.81 7.26
C SER A 306 11.13 8.23 7.30
N THR A 307 10.99 6.92 7.16
CA THR A 307 9.72 6.22 7.40
C THR A 307 9.38 6.32 8.89
N THR A 308 8.17 6.78 9.22
CA THR A 308 7.75 6.89 10.63
C THR A 308 7.37 5.53 11.21
N LEU A 309 7.45 5.37 12.55
CA LEU A 309 7.02 4.13 13.21
C LEU A 309 5.53 3.80 12.95
N GLU A 310 4.68 4.82 12.80
CA GLU A 310 3.27 4.66 12.41
C GLU A 310 3.14 4.07 11.00
N GLU A 311 3.94 4.55 10.05
CA GLU A 311 3.97 4.01 8.68
C GLU A 311 4.56 2.58 8.64
N GLN A 312 5.59 2.30 9.45
CA GLN A 312 6.11 0.94 9.62
C GLN A 312 5.06 -0.02 10.21
N LEU A 313 4.26 0.44 11.19
CA LEU A 313 3.13 -0.32 11.73
C LEU A 313 2.08 -0.61 10.64
N PHE A 314 1.74 0.40 9.82
CA PHE A 314 0.86 0.21 8.67
C PHE A 314 1.40 -0.85 7.71
N VAL A 315 2.70 -0.84 7.40
CA VAL A 315 3.33 -1.87 6.55
C VAL A 315 3.28 -3.25 7.20
N ALA A 316 3.64 -3.35 8.50
CA ALA A 316 3.64 -4.62 9.23
C ALA A 316 2.24 -5.25 9.30
N ASP A 317 1.20 -4.46 9.51
CA ASP A 317 -0.19 -4.93 9.43
C ASP A 317 -0.52 -5.52 8.05
N ASN A 318 -0.14 -4.83 6.95
CA ASN A 318 -0.40 -5.35 5.61
C ASN A 318 0.33 -6.68 5.37
N LEU A 319 1.61 -6.80 5.79
CA LEU A 319 2.39 -8.03 5.72
C LEU A 319 1.77 -9.15 6.56
N ALA A 320 1.28 -8.86 7.77
CA ALA A 320 0.60 -9.82 8.62
C ALA A 320 -0.68 -10.39 7.98
N TYR A 321 -1.38 -9.58 7.18
CA TYR A 321 -2.71 -9.90 6.67
C TYR A 321 -2.80 -10.13 5.16
N PHE A 322 -1.68 -10.14 4.43
CA PHE A 322 -1.71 -10.51 3.02
C PHE A 322 -2.33 -11.90 2.82
N PRO A 323 -3.10 -12.11 1.74
CA PRO A 323 -3.78 -13.37 1.48
C PRO A 323 -2.83 -14.41 0.87
N TYR A 324 -1.81 -14.82 1.64
CA TYR A 324 -0.86 -15.86 1.23
C TYR A 324 -1.59 -17.16 0.87
N GLN A 325 -1.14 -17.82 -0.19
CA GLN A 325 -1.72 -19.07 -0.70
C GLN A 325 -0.75 -20.25 -0.66
N VAL A 326 0.55 -19.99 -0.78
CA VAL A 326 1.61 -21.00 -0.69
C VAL A 326 2.54 -20.73 0.48
N GLN A 327 3.16 -21.78 1.02
CA GLN A 327 4.05 -21.69 2.17
C GLN A 327 5.32 -20.89 1.88
N ASP A 328 5.80 -20.87 0.62
CA ASP A 328 6.92 -20.01 0.17
C ASP A 328 6.72 -18.54 0.55
N GLU A 329 5.48 -18.02 0.53
CA GLU A 329 5.21 -16.60 0.78
C GLU A 329 5.53 -16.16 2.22
N PRO A 330 4.93 -16.76 3.28
CA PRO A 330 5.25 -16.41 4.66
C PRO A 330 6.65 -16.91 5.08
N LEU A 331 7.16 -18.02 4.54
CA LEU A 331 8.51 -18.51 4.85
C LEU A 331 9.58 -17.55 4.31
N TYR A 332 9.44 -17.09 3.06
CA TYR A 332 10.32 -16.06 2.50
C TYR A 332 10.27 -14.78 3.33
N LEU A 333 9.08 -14.33 3.75
CA LEU A 333 8.97 -13.15 4.61
C LEU A 333 9.71 -13.34 5.94
N ILE A 334 9.57 -14.50 6.59
CA ILE A 334 10.29 -14.81 7.84
C ILE A 334 11.80 -14.80 7.62
N GLU A 335 12.30 -15.46 6.57
CA GLU A 335 13.73 -15.47 6.22
C GLU A 335 14.27 -14.05 6.01
N GLN A 336 13.54 -13.19 5.30
CA GLN A 336 13.96 -11.81 5.08
C GLN A 336 13.89 -10.96 6.37
N ILE A 337 12.93 -11.24 7.26
CA ILE A 337 12.90 -10.64 8.60
C ILE A 337 14.15 -11.06 9.38
N ASP A 338 14.54 -12.34 9.30
CA ASP A 338 15.69 -12.87 10.04
C ASP A 338 16.99 -12.21 9.62
N LEU A 339 17.18 -12.02 8.31
CA LEU A 339 18.33 -11.29 7.77
C LEU A 339 18.37 -9.83 8.25
N SER A 340 17.23 -9.13 8.26
CA SER A 340 17.15 -7.73 8.71
C SER A 340 17.39 -7.60 10.22
N VAL A 341 16.79 -8.48 11.03
CA VAL A 341 16.89 -8.47 12.49
C VAL A 341 18.27 -8.89 12.97
N SER A 342 18.92 -9.88 12.36
CA SER A 342 20.25 -10.35 12.78
C SER A 342 21.30 -9.23 12.79
N VAL A 343 21.31 -8.38 11.76
CA VAL A 343 22.24 -7.26 11.65
C VAL A 343 21.81 -6.08 12.53
N SER A 344 20.55 -5.63 12.38
CA SER A 344 20.07 -4.43 13.06
C SER A 344 19.88 -4.63 14.56
N GLY A 345 19.34 -5.79 14.97
CA GLY A 345 19.06 -6.14 16.36
C GLY A 345 20.32 -6.27 17.20
N SER A 346 21.33 -6.97 16.70
CA SER A 346 22.63 -7.13 17.39
C SER A 346 23.30 -5.77 17.61
N THR A 347 23.30 -4.91 16.59
CA THR A 347 23.88 -3.57 16.66
C THR A 347 23.15 -2.70 17.69
N GLN A 348 21.82 -2.69 17.67
CA GLN A 348 21.00 -1.91 18.61
C GLN A 348 21.11 -2.43 20.05
N LEU A 349 21.16 -3.75 20.24
CA LEU A 349 21.35 -4.35 21.56
C LEU A 349 22.71 -3.95 22.14
N GLN A 350 23.78 -4.02 21.34
CA GLN A 350 25.11 -3.62 21.78
C GLN A 350 25.17 -2.13 22.16
N GLN A 351 24.58 -1.25 21.35
CA GLN A 351 24.50 0.18 21.66
C GLN A 351 23.86 0.44 23.04
N PHE A 352 22.75 -0.25 23.35
CA PHE A 352 22.11 -0.09 24.65
C PHE A 352 22.96 -0.69 25.80
N ARG A 353 23.59 -1.85 25.57
CA ARG A 353 24.53 -2.47 26.54
C ARG A 353 25.69 -1.53 26.89
N ASP A 354 26.24 -0.82 25.90
CA ASP A 354 27.33 0.13 26.11
C ASP A 354 26.88 1.33 26.97
N LEU A 355 25.67 1.87 26.73
CA LEU A 355 25.10 2.94 27.56
C LEU A 355 24.82 2.48 29.00
N LEU A 356 24.31 1.26 29.20
CA LEU A 356 24.12 0.69 30.54
C LEU A 356 25.44 0.52 31.27
N LYS A 357 26.48 0.05 30.57
CA LYS A 357 27.83 -0.07 31.15
C LYS A 357 28.39 1.30 31.51
N GLN A 358 28.27 2.28 30.61
CA GLN A 358 28.78 3.64 30.81
C GLN A 358 28.12 4.36 32.00
N TYR A 359 26.79 4.27 32.14
CA TYR A 359 26.05 5.06 33.10
C TYR A 359 25.69 4.34 34.40
N LEU A 360 25.65 3.00 34.39
CA LEU A 360 25.17 2.20 35.52
C LEU A 360 26.19 1.17 36.02
N ASP A 361 27.35 1.08 35.35
CA ASP A 361 28.38 0.06 35.57
C ASP A 361 27.79 -1.36 35.56
N TYR A 362 26.77 -1.55 34.70
CA TYR A 362 26.06 -2.81 34.55
C TYR A 362 26.60 -3.55 33.34
N ILE A 363 27.09 -4.77 33.57
CA ILE A 363 27.50 -5.69 32.50
C ILE A 363 26.34 -6.65 32.28
N ASP A 364 25.74 -6.54 31.10
CA ASP A 364 24.68 -7.41 30.67
C ASP A 364 25.25 -8.77 30.24
N ASP A 365 24.81 -9.86 30.87
CA ASP A 365 25.13 -11.23 30.45
C ASP A 365 24.12 -11.73 29.39
N ASP A 366 24.21 -12.99 28.95
CA ASP A 366 23.28 -13.54 27.95
C ASP A 366 22.06 -14.26 28.59
N GLU A 367 21.94 -14.28 29.93
CA GLU A 367 20.85 -14.98 30.63
C GLU A 367 19.61 -14.11 30.90
N GLY A 368 19.73 -12.78 30.80
CA GLY A 368 18.59 -11.85 30.94
C GLY A 368 18.99 -10.52 31.55
N ILE A 369 18.04 -9.62 31.81
CA ILE A 369 18.30 -8.37 32.56
C ILE A 369 17.56 -8.47 33.88
N ASP A 370 18.29 -8.33 34.98
CA ASP A 370 17.70 -8.23 36.31
C ASP A 370 17.20 -6.78 36.55
N ILE A 371 15.99 -6.50 36.07
CA ILE A 371 15.36 -5.17 36.16
C ILE A 371 15.39 -4.64 37.59
N ASN A 372 15.14 -5.49 38.59
CA ASN A 372 15.03 -5.08 39.99
C ASN A 372 16.36 -4.51 40.53
N LYS A 373 17.51 -5.06 40.11
CA LYS A 373 18.83 -4.53 40.51
C LYS A 373 19.16 -3.21 39.84
N LEU A 374 18.62 -2.97 38.65
CA LEU A 374 18.93 -1.79 37.83
C LEU A 374 17.98 -0.63 38.12
N GLU A 375 16.75 -0.92 38.54
CA GLU A 375 15.64 0.03 38.67
C GLU A 375 16.00 1.24 39.54
N ASP A 376 16.52 1.03 40.75
CA ASP A 376 16.86 2.14 41.65
C ASP A 376 17.95 3.05 41.08
N LYS A 377 18.99 2.47 40.48
CA LYS A 377 20.07 3.27 39.85
C LYS A 377 19.54 4.02 38.62
N PHE A 378 18.72 3.37 37.81
CA PHE A 378 18.13 3.93 36.61
C PHE A 378 17.19 5.10 36.92
N LEU A 379 16.35 4.96 37.96
CA LEU A 379 15.46 6.02 38.41
C LEU A 379 16.19 7.27 38.88
N ASN A 380 17.45 7.15 39.33
CA ASN A 380 18.29 8.26 39.79
C ASN A 380 19.13 8.92 38.68
N LEU A 381 19.07 8.44 37.43
CA LEU A 381 19.80 9.06 36.31
C LEU A 381 19.26 10.46 35.97
N SER A 382 20.11 11.30 35.38
CA SER A 382 19.68 12.62 34.87
C SER A 382 18.73 12.47 33.67
N ASP A 383 17.86 13.46 33.45
CA ASP A 383 16.90 13.42 32.34
C ASP A 383 17.60 13.34 30.96
N ILE A 384 18.77 13.96 30.82
CA ILE A 384 19.58 13.92 29.59
C ILE A 384 19.98 12.48 29.24
N ILE A 385 20.45 11.72 30.23
CA ILE A 385 20.86 10.33 30.06
C ILE A 385 19.63 9.45 29.75
N ILE A 386 18.52 9.69 30.45
CA ILE A 386 17.27 8.97 30.19
C ILE A 386 16.76 9.22 28.76
N ASP A 387 16.86 10.45 28.25
CA ASP A 387 16.45 10.77 26.90
C ASP A 387 17.34 10.09 25.85
N GLU A 388 18.65 9.98 26.11
CA GLU A 388 19.60 9.23 25.26
C GLU A 388 19.26 7.73 25.21
N LEU A 389 19.07 7.10 26.37
CA LEU A 389 18.64 5.69 26.47
C LEU A 389 17.29 5.45 25.77
N ASN A 390 16.34 6.36 25.97
CA ASN A 390 15.04 6.29 25.35
C ASN A 390 15.12 6.48 23.82
N GLN A 391 16.04 7.31 23.34
CA GLN A 391 16.28 7.47 21.92
C GLN A 391 16.86 6.19 21.30
N CYS A 392 17.82 5.55 21.96
CA CYS A 392 18.34 4.24 21.54
C CYS A 392 17.19 3.22 21.42
N LEU A 393 16.32 3.10 22.44
CA LEU A 393 15.16 2.21 22.39
C LEU A 393 14.12 2.58 21.34
N ARG A 394 13.92 3.87 21.07
CA ARG A 394 13.05 4.31 19.97
C ARG A 394 13.52 3.76 18.63
N THR A 395 14.84 3.71 18.40
CA THR A 395 15.39 3.13 17.16
C THR A 395 15.20 1.62 17.07
N SER A 396 15.14 0.90 18.20
CA SER A 396 14.92 -0.55 18.20
C SER A 396 13.45 -0.97 18.04
N LYS A 397 12.49 -0.04 18.16
CA LYS A 397 11.06 -0.33 17.98
C LYS A 397 10.72 -0.91 16.61
N SER A 398 11.43 -0.50 15.55
CA SER A 398 11.30 -1.06 14.21
C SER A 398 11.62 -2.57 14.20
N THR A 399 12.78 -2.93 14.78
CA THR A 399 13.23 -4.33 14.91
C THR A 399 12.28 -5.14 15.82
N MET A 400 11.80 -4.55 16.92
CA MET A 400 10.78 -5.19 17.78
C MET A 400 9.49 -5.50 17.02
N LEU A 401 9.03 -4.58 16.16
CA LEU A 401 7.84 -4.78 15.35
C LEU A 401 8.02 -5.95 14.36
N LEU A 402 9.21 -6.09 13.74
CA LEU A 402 9.53 -7.23 12.87
C LEU A 402 9.57 -8.56 13.63
N LEU A 403 10.14 -8.59 14.84
CA LEU A 403 10.13 -9.77 15.70
C LEU A 403 8.69 -10.20 16.07
N LEU A 404 7.83 -9.24 16.39
CA LEU A 404 6.41 -9.50 16.67
C LEU A 404 5.67 -10.00 15.42
N LEU A 405 5.99 -9.46 14.23
CA LEU A 405 5.43 -9.91 12.96
C LEU A 405 5.85 -11.36 12.65
N LYS A 406 7.14 -11.71 12.80
CA LYS A 406 7.63 -13.10 12.66
C LYS A 406 6.86 -14.04 13.57
N SER A 407 6.72 -13.70 14.85
CA SER A 407 5.99 -14.53 15.82
C SER A 407 4.52 -14.71 15.45
N TYR A 408 3.86 -13.63 15.01
CA TYR A 408 2.48 -13.69 14.52
C TYR A 408 2.35 -14.62 13.31
N LEU A 409 3.26 -14.56 12.35
CA LEU A 409 3.25 -15.42 11.16
C LEU A 409 3.48 -16.89 11.51
N LYS A 410 4.44 -17.20 12.43
CA LYS A 410 4.64 -18.55 12.96
C LYS A 410 3.33 -19.11 13.51
N ASP A 411 2.63 -18.34 14.34
CA ASP A 411 1.41 -18.77 15.01
C ASP A 411 0.22 -18.96 14.06
N VAL A 412 -0.03 -17.98 13.18
CA VAL A 412 -1.19 -17.98 12.28
C VAL A 412 -1.10 -19.06 11.21
N TYR A 413 0.10 -19.33 10.69
CA TYR A 413 0.34 -20.33 9.66
C TYR A 413 0.85 -21.68 10.20
N SER A 414 0.96 -21.83 11.52
CA SER A 414 1.49 -23.03 12.17
C SER A 414 2.84 -23.47 11.60
N LEU A 415 3.75 -22.50 11.41
CA LEU A 415 5.10 -22.74 10.92
C LEU A 415 6.00 -23.07 12.12
N ASN A 416 6.57 -24.27 12.13
CA ASN A 416 7.53 -24.71 13.13
C ASN A 416 8.96 -24.36 12.70
N ASP A 417 9.89 -24.35 13.65
CA ASP A 417 11.27 -23.95 13.40
C ASP A 417 11.97 -24.85 12.39
N THR A 418 11.70 -26.16 12.40
CA THR A 418 12.21 -27.09 11.39
C THR A 418 11.91 -26.63 9.96
N LYS A 419 10.67 -26.18 9.67
CA LYS A 419 10.32 -25.68 8.32
C LYS A 419 11.01 -24.37 7.98
N ILE A 420 11.30 -23.55 8.98
CA ILE A 420 11.98 -22.26 8.78
C ILE A 420 13.46 -22.51 8.50
N THR A 421 14.11 -23.37 9.27
CA THR A 421 15.53 -23.73 9.10
C THR A 421 15.78 -24.51 7.81
N GLU A 422 14.87 -25.41 7.42
CA GLU A 422 14.98 -26.18 6.16
C GLU A 422 14.58 -25.38 4.91
N TYR A 423 13.99 -24.20 5.07
CA TYR A 423 13.55 -23.40 3.94
C TYR A 423 14.74 -22.80 3.20
N ASP A 424 14.81 -23.05 1.89
CA ASP A 424 15.77 -22.41 0.99
C ASP A 424 15.01 -21.70 -0.14
N HIS A 425 15.12 -20.37 -0.15
CA HIS A 425 14.45 -19.55 -1.16
C HIS A 425 14.99 -19.75 -2.58
N THR A 426 16.18 -20.34 -2.75
CA THR A 426 16.81 -20.64 -4.03
C THR A 426 16.24 -21.93 -4.66
N GLU A 427 15.60 -22.78 -3.86
CA GLU A 427 14.97 -24.00 -4.35
C GLU A 427 13.86 -23.73 -5.38
N SER A 428 13.65 -24.74 -6.23
CA SER A 428 12.62 -24.68 -7.27
C SER A 428 11.23 -24.47 -6.67
N SER A 429 10.38 -23.73 -7.39
CA SER A 429 8.99 -23.48 -6.97
C SER A 429 8.18 -24.77 -6.81
N LYS A 430 8.53 -25.85 -7.51
CA LYS A 430 7.85 -27.16 -7.37
C LYS A 430 7.95 -27.74 -5.96
N ILE A 431 8.98 -27.37 -5.20
CA ILE A 431 9.24 -27.89 -3.85
C ILE A 431 8.68 -26.93 -2.78
N THR A 432 8.87 -25.63 -3.01
CA THR A 432 8.59 -24.53 -2.05
C THR A 432 7.16 -23.98 -2.13
N ASP A 433 6.51 -23.98 -3.30
CA ASP A 433 5.14 -23.47 -3.49
C ASP A 433 4.06 -24.48 -3.05
N ARG A 434 4.24 -25.13 -1.90
CA ARG A 434 3.22 -26.01 -1.32
C ARG A 434 2.05 -25.16 -0.82
N PRO A 435 0.78 -25.57 -1.03
CA PRO A 435 -0.37 -24.85 -0.48
C PRO A 435 -0.31 -24.71 1.04
N ILE A 436 -0.89 -23.62 1.55
CA ILE A 436 -1.08 -23.42 2.99
C ILE A 436 -2.14 -24.40 3.50
N ILE A 437 -1.77 -25.22 4.49
CA ILE A 437 -2.62 -26.30 5.02
C ILE A 437 -3.62 -25.78 6.06
N SER A 438 -3.21 -24.82 6.89
CA SER A 438 -4.02 -24.24 7.95
C SER A 438 -3.67 -22.77 8.13
N ARG A 439 -4.70 -21.95 8.36
CA ARG A 439 -4.56 -20.55 8.78
C ARG A 439 -5.51 -20.31 9.95
N LYS A 440 -4.99 -19.88 11.10
CA LYS A 440 -5.83 -19.48 12.23
C LYS A 440 -6.65 -18.25 11.84
N ILE A 441 -7.96 -18.29 12.07
CA ILE A 441 -8.89 -17.21 11.76
C ILE A 441 -9.11 -16.37 13.02
N ASN A 442 -9.42 -15.08 12.87
CA ASN A 442 -9.74 -14.16 13.95
C ASN A 442 -8.62 -13.91 14.97
N VAL A 443 -7.36 -14.16 14.59
CA VAL A 443 -6.19 -13.69 15.35
C VAL A 443 -5.91 -12.24 14.97
N LYS A 444 -5.86 -11.35 15.96
CA LYS A 444 -5.56 -9.93 15.75
C LYS A 444 -4.05 -9.70 15.94
N PHE A 445 -3.37 -9.17 14.94
CA PHE A 445 -2.03 -8.64 15.09
C PHE A 445 -2.11 -7.32 15.85
N GLU A 446 -1.66 -7.33 17.10
CA GLU A 446 -1.77 -6.18 18.00
C GLU A 446 -0.45 -5.94 18.75
N PRO A 447 0.52 -5.25 18.12
CA PRO A 447 1.82 -4.98 18.74
C PRO A 447 1.70 -3.87 19.80
N LYS A 448 1.22 -4.20 21.01
CA LYS A 448 0.92 -3.25 22.10
C LYS A 448 2.06 -2.27 22.39
N ILE A 449 3.30 -2.78 22.49
CA ILE A 449 4.49 -1.94 22.76
C ILE A 449 4.70 -0.84 21.70
N ILE A 450 4.33 -1.11 20.44
CA ILE A 450 4.43 -0.16 19.33
C ILE A 450 3.27 0.82 19.37
N LEU A 451 2.05 0.32 19.62
CA LEU A 451 0.85 1.15 19.77
C LEU A 451 1.00 2.14 20.93
N ASP A 452 1.48 1.69 22.08
CA ASP A 452 1.73 2.53 23.26
C ASP A 452 2.86 3.55 23.00
N THR A 453 3.81 3.24 22.13
CA THR A 453 4.86 4.19 21.72
C THR A 453 4.30 5.29 20.80
N ILE A 454 3.44 4.93 19.84
CA ILE A 454 2.83 5.88 18.90
C ILE A 454 1.78 6.74 19.62
N LYS A 455 0.98 6.12 20.48
CA LYS A 455 -0.12 6.73 21.21
C LYS A 455 0.07 6.48 22.72
N PRO A 456 0.98 7.23 23.37
CA PRO A 456 1.20 7.07 24.80
C PRO A 456 -0.08 7.41 25.58
N SER A 457 -0.34 6.66 26.65
CA SER A 457 -1.43 6.98 27.56
C SER A 457 -1.17 8.33 28.23
N ASN A 458 -2.15 9.24 28.11
CA ASN A 458 -2.14 10.47 28.89
C ASN A 458 -2.29 10.05 30.37
N HIS A 459 -1.43 10.55 31.26
CA HIS A 459 -1.35 10.25 32.71
C HIS A 459 -0.31 9.22 33.19
N ILE A 460 0.85 9.10 32.54
CA ILE A 460 1.98 8.35 33.11
C ILE A 460 2.94 9.32 33.83
N ASP A 461 3.20 9.11 35.12
CA ASP A 461 4.20 9.84 35.89
C ASP A 461 5.63 9.56 35.37
N ASN A 462 6.58 10.48 35.58
CA ASN A 462 7.97 10.38 35.15
C ASN A 462 8.62 9.07 35.64
N ILE A 463 8.38 8.69 36.90
CA ILE A 463 8.88 7.43 37.47
C ILE A 463 8.39 6.24 36.64
N GLN A 464 7.10 6.19 36.32
CA GLN A 464 6.53 5.09 35.56
C GLN A 464 7.01 5.07 34.10
N ARG A 465 7.25 6.24 33.51
CA ARG A 465 7.90 6.35 32.19
C ARG A 465 9.30 5.76 32.21
N ARG A 466 10.12 6.06 33.22
CA ARG A 466 11.47 5.49 33.38
C ARG A 466 11.44 3.97 33.57
N LYS A 467 10.52 3.46 34.39
CA LYS A 467 10.30 2.00 34.55
C LYS A 467 9.90 1.34 33.23
N GLN A 468 9.08 2.00 32.41
CA GLN A 468 8.68 1.48 31.10
C GLN A 468 9.87 1.34 30.15
N ILE A 469 10.85 2.26 30.20
CA ILE A 469 12.06 2.18 29.37
C ILE A 469 12.86 0.90 29.70
N LEU A 470 13.05 0.58 30.99
CA LEU A 470 13.70 -0.66 31.42
C LEU A 470 12.93 -1.90 30.97
N LYS A 471 11.61 -1.88 31.12
CA LYS A 471 10.74 -2.99 30.68
C LYS A 471 10.84 -3.21 29.17
N ASP A 472 10.80 -2.13 28.39
CA ASP A 472 10.92 -2.18 26.94
C ASP A 472 12.26 -2.77 26.48
N PHE A 473 13.35 -2.41 27.19
CA PHE A 473 14.67 -3.00 26.92
C PHE A 473 14.72 -4.48 27.25
N ALA A 474 14.20 -4.88 28.42
CA ALA A 474 14.13 -6.29 28.80
C ALA A 474 13.28 -7.11 27.82
N ASP A 475 12.16 -6.57 27.35
CA ASP A 475 11.34 -7.18 26.31
C ASP A 475 12.10 -7.28 24.98
N PHE A 476 12.82 -6.24 24.55
CA PHE A 476 13.63 -6.28 23.34
C PHE A 476 14.72 -7.36 23.40
N LYS A 477 15.51 -7.40 24.48
CA LYS A 477 16.54 -8.43 24.68
C LYS A 477 15.94 -9.82 24.70
N ARG A 478 14.82 -10.00 25.40
CA ARG A 478 14.11 -11.29 25.47
C ARG A 478 13.65 -11.74 24.08
N TYR A 479 13.09 -10.84 23.26
CA TYR A 479 12.69 -11.19 21.90
C TYR A 479 13.88 -11.56 21.01
N LEU A 480 15.02 -10.89 21.18
CA LEU A 480 16.22 -11.18 20.40
C LEU A 480 16.89 -12.50 20.82
N LEU A 481 16.96 -12.80 22.12
CA LEU A 481 17.47 -14.10 22.60
C LEU A 481 16.56 -15.27 22.18
N ALA A 482 15.25 -15.05 22.21
CA ALA A 482 14.27 -16.00 21.68
C ALA A 482 14.39 -16.20 20.17
N PHE A 483 14.89 -15.20 19.45
CA PHE A 483 15.20 -15.28 18.04
C PHE A 483 16.47 -16.10 17.77
N ASP A 484 17.51 -15.98 18.60
CA ASP A 484 18.79 -16.67 18.41
C ASP A 484 18.79 -18.13 18.89
N THR A 485 17.95 -18.49 19.87
CA THR A 485 18.02 -19.80 20.52
C THR A 485 17.10 -20.86 19.94
N ASP A 486 16.20 -20.54 18.99
CA ASP A 486 15.20 -21.46 18.42
C ASP A 486 14.33 -22.20 19.47
N ILE A 487 14.33 -21.75 20.74
CA ILE A 487 13.64 -22.43 21.84
C ILE A 487 12.27 -21.76 22.03
N ASP A 488 11.22 -22.43 21.56
CA ASP A 488 9.82 -22.10 21.87
C ASP A 488 9.54 -22.11 23.40
N ASP A 489 10.34 -22.83 24.20
CA ASP A 489 10.11 -23.05 25.64
C ASP A 489 10.51 -21.86 26.56
N THR A 490 11.35 -20.92 26.11
CA THR A 490 11.71 -19.70 26.89
C THR A 490 10.69 -18.58 26.71
N ILE A 491 9.79 -18.73 25.73
CA ILE A 491 8.73 -17.79 25.42
C ILE A 491 7.46 -18.24 26.16
N GLN A 492 7.44 -18.05 27.49
CA GLN A 492 6.15 -17.84 28.16
C GLN A 492 5.59 -16.50 27.66
N SER A 493 4.87 -16.66 26.54
CA SER A 493 3.81 -15.85 25.96
C SER A 493 4.14 -14.54 25.23
N ILE A 494 4.76 -14.64 24.05
CA ILE A 494 4.41 -13.71 22.95
C ILE A 494 2.93 -13.89 22.56
N THR A 495 2.37 -15.09 22.78
CA THR A 495 0.93 -15.40 22.70
C THR A 495 0.05 -14.65 23.72
N GLU A 496 0.62 -13.95 24.72
CA GLU A 496 -0.14 -13.01 25.59
C GLU A 496 -0.02 -11.55 25.13
N LEU A 497 0.99 -11.25 24.29
CA LEU A 497 1.20 -9.94 23.68
C LEU A 497 0.33 -9.76 22.44
N LEU A 498 0.07 -10.84 21.70
CA LEU A 498 -0.99 -10.96 20.72
C LEU A 498 -2.25 -11.51 21.41
N PRO A 499 -3.46 -10.96 21.21
CA PRO A 499 -4.65 -11.44 21.90
C PRO A 499 -4.92 -12.91 21.59
N THR A 500 -4.82 -13.76 22.61
CA THR A 500 -5.45 -15.08 22.61
C THR A 500 -6.95 -14.90 22.69
N THR A 501 -7.68 -15.41 21.70
CA THR A 501 -9.10 -15.71 21.89
C THR A 501 -9.19 -16.73 23.01
N SER A 502 -9.59 -16.28 24.19
CA SER A 502 -10.09 -17.14 25.25
C SER A 502 -11.20 -18.03 24.67
N LEU A 503 -11.03 -19.34 24.79
CA LEU A 503 -12.02 -20.37 25.09
C LEU A 503 -11.50 -21.71 24.55
N ILE A 504 -10.77 -22.45 25.38
CA ILE A 504 -10.95 -23.88 25.62
C ILE A 504 -10.19 -24.19 26.91
N SER A 505 -10.94 -24.44 27.98
CA SER A 505 -10.42 -25.08 29.18
C SER A 505 -10.01 -26.51 28.83
N LYS A 506 -8.72 -26.86 28.93
CA LYS A 506 -8.33 -28.26 29.15
C LYS A 506 -7.23 -28.38 30.19
N ASN A 507 -7.64 -29.01 31.29
CA ASN A 507 -6.90 -29.36 32.49
C ASN A 507 -5.52 -29.99 32.19
N LYS A 508 -4.46 -29.44 32.77
CA LYS A 508 -3.18 -30.12 32.98
C LYS A 508 -3.40 -31.30 33.94
N LYS A 509 -3.35 -32.53 33.42
CA LYS A 509 -2.95 -33.70 34.23
C LYS A 509 -1.44 -33.90 34.04
N LYS A 510 -0.68 -33.69 35.11
CA LYS A 510 0.72 -34.12 35.22
C LYS A 510 0.78 -35.65 35.16
N SER A 511 1.51 -36.22 34.21
CA SER A 511 2.11 -37.54 34.39
C SER A 511 3.62 -37.42 34.20
N GLY A 512 4.36 -37.73 35.26
CA GLY A 512 5.82 -37.82 35.22
C GLY A 512 6.25 -39.01 34.38
N GLY A 513 7.21 -38.76 33.49
CA GLY A 513 7.92 -39.78 32.72
C GLY A 513 9.38 -39.37 32.61
N THR A 514 10.23 -40.07 33.34
CA THR A 514 11.70 -39.92 33.34
C THR A 514 12.27 -40.34 31.99
N ASN A 515 13.00 -39.45 31.30
CA ASN A 515 13.89 -39.85 30.21
C ASN A 515 15.34 -39.49 30.52
N LYS A 516 16.17 -40.54 30.54
CA LYS A 516 17.60 -40.55 30.84
C LYS A 516 18.37 -39.70 29.80
N ARG A 517 19.15 -38.74 30.30
CA ARG A 517 20.23 -38.08 29.56
C ARG A 517 21.31 -39.12 29.21
N ARG A 518 21.66 -39.27 27.92
CA ARG A 518 22.95 -39.84 27.51
C ARG A 518 23.96 -38.69 27.39
N LYS A 519 24.97 -38.70 28.27
CA LYS A 519 26.23 -37.95 28.11
C LYS A 519 26.99 -38.59 26.94
N VAL A 520 27.43 -37.78 25.97
CA VAL A 520 28.52 -38.16 25.07
C VAL A 520 29.78 -37.51 25.64
N MET A 521 30.78 -38.34 25.90
CA MET A 521 32.09 -37.95 26.45
C MET A 521 32.92 -37.27 25.36
N ILE A 522 33.56 -36.17 25.75
CA ILE A 522 34.70 -35.58 25.06
C ILE A 522 35.92 -36.31 25.62
N ASP A 523 36.70 -36.98 24.77
CA ASP A 523 38.08 -37.32 25.08
C ASP A 523 38.98 -36.58 24.09
N SER A 524 39.94 -35.87 24.66
CA SER A 524 41.01 -35.10 24.05
C SER A 524 42.23 -35.97 23.75
N ASP A 525 42.82 -35.74 22.58
CA ASP A 525 44.22 -35.84 22.13
C ASP A 525 45.16 -36.92 22.72
N ASP A 526 45.81 -37.71 21.84
CA ASP A 526 47.29 -37.70 21.74
C ASP A 526 47.81 -38.41 20.45
N ASP A 527 48.99 -37.96 20.02
CA ASP A 527 49.78 -38.30 18.84
C ASP A 527 50.22 -39.78 18.71
N SER A 528 50.40 -40.25 17.46
CA SER A 528 51.70 -40.81 17.01
C SER A 528 51.71 -41.21 15.52
N ALA A 529 52.89 -41.00 14.95
CA ALA A 529 53.32 -41.10 13.57
C ALA A 529 53.22 -42.47 12.87
N ASP A 530 53.43 -42.35 11.55
CA ASP A 530 54.17 -43.22 10.64
C ASP A 530 53.43 -44.31 9.83
N GLY A 531 53.65 -44.21 8.52
CA GLY A 531 54.05 -45.37 7.73
C GLY A 531 53.19 -45.70 6.51
N ASN A 532 53.67 -45.26 5.35
CA ASN A 532 53.71 -46.01 4.07
C ASN A 532 52.42 -46.66 3.54
N PHE A 533 51.96 -46.22 2.37
CA PHE A 533 52.18 -46.96 1.11
C PHE A 533 51.59 -46.19 -0.08
N GLN A 534 52.44 -45.88 -1.06
CA GLN A 534 52.08 -45.81 -2.49
C GLN A 534 52.62 -47.11 -3.13
N PRO A 535 52.06 -47.60 -4.24
CA PRO A 535 51.89 -46.86 -5.50
C PRO A 535 50.44 -46.58 -5.88
#